data_AF-A0A1E4I2W3-F1
#
_entry.id   AF-A0A1E4I2W3-F1
#
_cell.length_a   1.000
_cell.length_b   1.000
_cell.length_c   1.000
_cell.angle_alpha   90.00
_cell.angle_beta   90.00
_cell.angle_gamma   90.00
#
_symmetry.space_group_name_H-M   'P 1'
#
loop_
_entity.id
_entity.type
_entity.pdbx_description
1 polymer ?
#
loop_
_entity_poly.entity_id
_entity_poly.type
_entity_poly.pdbx_seq_one_letter_code
_entity_poly.pdbx_strand_id
1 'polypeptide(L)'
;MGIDTGRRLAAGVLAAALATGVLAGCSSGGRSGSDQPGAAVATQPGTAPQKTSLNDASEKDLAATLRDAGVDDPGQWAKTLVEYRPYPAGDAGAARIKEVLDQFRADPDTVAKVMANVTA
;
A
#
# COMPACT_ATOMS: atom_id res chain seq x y z
N MET A 1 -22.69 39.46 5.81
CA MET A 1 -21.90 38.24 5.56
C MET A 1 -20.56 38.42 6.26
N GLY A 2 -20.10 37.64 7.23
CA GLY A 2 -20.56 36.35 7.75
C GLY A 2 -19.37 35.66 8.43
N ILE A 3 -19.28 35.84 9.74
CA ILE A 3 -18.81 34.91 10.79
C ILE A 3 -17.31 34.52 10.86
N ASP A 4 -16.82 34.86 12.05
CA ASP A 4 -15.61 34.60 12.81
C ASP A 4 -15.17 33.14 12.99
N THR A 5 -13.99 33.01 13.64
CA THR A 5 -13.56 31.90 14.54
C THR A 5 -12.78 30.77 13.85
N GLY A 6 -11.50 30.48 14.12
CA GLY A 6 -10.69 30.67 15.31
C GLY A 6 -10.41 29.31 16.00
N ARG A 7 -9.12 28.93 16.07
CA ARG A 7 -8.51 28.02 17.10
C ARG A 7 -8.85 26.52 16.91
N ARG A 8 -7.90 25.58 16.85
CA ARG A 8 -6.96 25.11 17.91
C ARG A 8 -5.74 24.42 17.23
N LEU A 9 -4.47 24.76 17.49
CA LEU A 9 -3.61 24.39 18.64
C LEU A 9 -3.61 22.90 19.01
N ALA A 10 -2.50 22.21 18.70
CA ALA A 10 -1.76 21.24 19.56
C ALA A 10 -0.67 20.57 18.68
N ALA A 11 0.64 20.81 18.84
CA ALA A 11 1.53 20.38 19.93
C ALA A 11 1.61 18.85 20.09
N GLY A 12 2.81 18.26 19.93
CA GLY A 12 3.05 16.83 20.13
C GLY A 12 4.37 16.34 19.56
N VAL A 13 5.51 16.92 19.97
CA VAL A 13 6.56 16.26 20.77
C VAL A 13 7.35 15.17 20.02
N LEU A 14 8.54 15.61 19.59
CA LEU A 14 9.73 14.82 19.34
C LEU A 14 10.08 13.99 20.59
N ALA A 15 10.09 12.66 20.51
CA ALA A 15 10.60 11.80 21.57
C ALA A 15 11.50 10.70 21.00
N ALA A 16 12.81 10.95 21.08
CA ALA A 16 13.84 9.95 20.96
C ALA A 16 13.81 9.02 22.18
N ALA A 17 13.94 7.72 21.96
CA ALA A 17 14.22 6.77 23.03
C ALA A 17 15.34 5.82 22.56
N LEU A 18 16.54 6.09 23.07
CA LEU A 18 17.69 5.21 23.09
C LEU A 18 17.47 4.15 24.17
N ALA A 19 17.63 2.87 23.84
CA ALA A 19 17.77 1.80 24.83
C ALA A 19 18.91 0.86 24.40
N THR A 20 20.05 1.04 25.06
CA THR A 20 21.20 0.13 25.12
C THR A 20 20.84 -1.16 25.86
N GLY A 21 21.29 -2.29 25.34
CA GLY A 21 21.34 -3.57 26.05
C GLY A 21 22.60 -4.34 25.66
N VAL A 22 23.59 -4.39 26.56
CA VAL A 22 24.81 -5.21 26.46
C VAL A 22 24.74 -6.26 27.57
N LEU A 23 25.00 -7.53 27.25
CA LEU A 23 25.98 -8.44 27.88
C LEU A 23 25.56 -9.93 27.83
N ALA A 24 26.42 -10.69 27.15
CA ALA A 24 26.98 -12.01 27.51
C ALA A 24 26.07 -13.22 27.77
N GLY A 25 26.20 -14.22 26.87
CA GLY A 25 25.89 -15.62 27.14
C GLY A 25 26.59 -16.52 26.11
N CYS A 26 27.74 -17.09 26.48
CA CYS A 26 28.51 -18.05 25.69
C CYS A 26 28.09 -19.47 26.11
N SER A 27 27.74 -20.36 25.18
CA SER A 27 28.20 -21.76 25.18
C SER A 27 27.73 -22.52 23.93
N SER A 28 28.70 -22.89 23.10
CA SER A 28 28.89 -24.19 22.45
C SER A 28 27.71 -25.18 22.43
N GLY A 29 27.28 -25.55 21.23
CA GLY A 29 26.40 -26.71 21.03
C GLY A 29 26.08 -26.96 19.56
N GLY A 30 27.05 -27.45 18.79
CA GLY A 30 26.79 -27.93 17.43
C GLY A 30 25.87 -29.15 17.43
N ARG A 31 24.73 -29.05 16.74
CA ARG A 31 23.98 -30.18 16.19
C ARG A 31 23.41 -29.74 14.85
N SER A 32 23.85 -30.42 13.81
CA SER A 32 23.35 -30.34 12.45
C SER A 32 21.84 -30.56 12.42
N GLY A 33 21.12 -29.56 11.95
CA GLY A 33 19.69 -29.54 11.65
C GLY A 33 19.44 -28.18 11.01
N SER A 34 19.07 -28.14 9.73
CA SER A 34 18.92 -26.91 8.95
C SER A 34 17.62 -26.19 9.31
N ASP A 35 17.43 -25.93 10.60
CA ASP A 35 16.44 -25.05 11.18
C ASP A 35 17.10 -23.68 11.29
N GLN A 36 16.96 -22.85 10.25
CA GLN A 36 17.55 -21.51 10.26
C GLN A 36 16.81 -20.65 11.29
N PRO A 37 17.42 -20.30 12.43
CA PRO A 37 16.77 -19.52 13.46
C PRO A 37 16.92 -18.04 13.11
N GLY A 38 15.82 -17.30 13.23
CA GLY A 38 15.85 -15.83 13.29
C GLY A 38 16.56 -15.18 12.11
N ALA A 39 15.90 -15.14 10.95
CA ALA A 39 16.13 -14.01 10.06
C ALA A 39 15.85 -12.76 10.88
N ALA A 40 16.90 -12.03 11.25
CA ALA A 40 16.77 -10.65 11.63
C ALA A 40 15.83 -10.04 10.59
N VAL A 41 14.68 -9.53 11.05
CA VAL A 41 13.85 -8.69 10.21
C VAL A 41 14.70 -7.45 10.00
N ALA A 42 15.57 -7.50 8.98
CA ALA A 42 16.00 -6.32 8.31
C ALA A 42 14.69 -5.67 7.91
N THR A 43 14.29 -4.64 8.65
CA THR A 43 13.38 -3.63 8.16
C THR A 43 14.09 -3.08 6.93
N GLN A 44 13.88 -3.73 5.78
CA GLN A 44 14.31 -3.20 4.50
C GLN A 44 13.58 -1.88 4.37
N PRO A 45 14.27 -0.73 4.44
CA PRO A 45 13.65 0.52 4.06
C PRO A 45 13.56 0.43 2.53
N GLY A 46 12.35 0.15 2.01
CA GLY A 46 12.09 0.28 0.58
C GLY A 46 11.52 -0.93 -0.15
N THR A 47 10.88 -1.90 0.51
CA THR A 47 9.95 -2.76 -0.25
C THR A 47 8.82 -1.87 -0.74
N ALA A 48 8.80 -1.60 -2.04
CA ALA A 48 7.70 -0.87 -2.66
C ALA A 48 6.37 -1.51 -2.20
N PRO A 49 5.34 -0.70 -1.90
CA PRO A 49 4.05 -1.25 -1.48
C PRO A 49 3.62 -2.33 -2.47
N GLN A 50 3.27 -3.52 -1.96
CA GLN A 50 2.78 -4.60 -2.81
C GLN A 50 1.50 -4.13 -3.48
N LYS A 51 1.55 -3.99 -4.81
CA LYS A 51 0.39 -3.61 -5.61
C LYS A 51 -0.50 -4.82 -5.86
N THR A 52 -1.80 -4.62 -5.81
CA THR A 52 -2.80 -5.64 -6.13
C THR A 52 -2.91 -5.81 -7.64
N SER A 53 -2.74 -7.04 -8.15
CA SER A 53 -2.94 -7.36 -9.57
C SER A 53 -4.42 -7.26 -9.94
N LEU A 54 -4.75 -6.43 -10.92
CA LEU A 54 -6.09 -6.33 -11.49
C LEU A 54 -6.46 -7.59 -12.26
N ASN A 55 -5.50 -8.31 -12.82
CA ASN A 55 -5.78 -9.54 -13.55
C ASN A 55 -6.19 -10.68 -12.60
N ASP A 56 -5.58 -10.76 -11.41
CA ASP A 56 -5.76 -11.89 -10.49
C ASP A 56 -6.72 -11.62 -9.32
N ALA A 57 -6.81 -10.38 -8.83
CA ALA A 57 -7.61 -10.07 -7.66
C ALA A 57 -9.12 -10.21 -7.92
N SER A 58 -9.89 -10.55 -6.89
CA SER A 58 -11.35 -10.50 -6.97
C SER A 58 -11.85 -9.06 -6.91
N GLU A 59 -13.06 -8.79 -7.42
CA GLU A 59 -13.69 -7.46 -7.29
C GLU A 59 -13.75 -7.00 -5.83
N LYS A 60 -14.03 -7.93 -4.90
CA LYS A 60 -14.11 -7.62 -3.47
C LYS A 60 -12.77 -7.22 -2.88
N ASP A 61 -11.69 -7.90 -3.26
CA ASP A 61 -10.33 -7.58 -2.80
C ASP A 61 -9.84 -6.26 -3.39
N LEU A 62 -10.21 -5.97 -4.65
CA LEU A 62 -9.95 -4.68 -5.28
C LEU A 62 -10.72 -3.56 -4.58
N ALA A 63 -12.01 -3.75 -4.30
CA ALA A 63 -12.80 -2.75 -3.58
C ALA A 63 -12.24 -2.50 -2.16
N ALA A 64 -11.71 -3.52 -1.48
CA ALA A 64 -11.03 -3.35 -0.21
C ALA A 64 -9.73 -2.53 -0.38
N THR A 65 -8.87 -2.92 -1.32
CA THR A 65 -7.62 -2.21 -1.64
C THR A 65 -7.87 -0.73 -1.96
N LEU A 66 -8.87 -0.44 -2.79
CA LEU A 66 -9.21 0.93 -3.18
C LEU A 66 -9.81 1.73 -2.02
N ARG A 67 -10.61 1.08 -1.15
CA ARG A 67 -11.13 1.70 0.08
C ARG A 67 -9.98 2.06 1.03
N ASP A 68 -9.02 1.16 1.24
CA ASP A 68 -7.86 1.39 2.09
C ASP A 68 -6.95 2.50 1.52
N ALA A 69 -6.91 2.64 0.19
CA ALA A 69 -6.26 3.74 -0.50
C ALA A 69 -7.01 5.08 -0.42
N GLY A 70 -8.22 5.11 0.15
CA GLY A 70 -9.05 6.31 0.25
C GLY A 70 -9.61 6.78 -1.09
N VAL A 71 -9.86 5.86 -2.03
CA VAL A 71 -10.55 6.14 -3.29
C VAL A 71 -12.04 6.27 -3.05
N ASP A 72 -12.66 7.31 -3.61
CA ASP A 72 -14.10 7.48 -3.60
C ASP A 72 -14.80 6.42 -4.47
N ASP A 73 -15.96 5.93 -4.04
CA ASP A 73 -16.71 4.86 -4.72
C ASP A 73 -15.88 3.59 -5.07
N PRO A 74 -15.17 2.98 -4.09
CA PRO A 74 -14.22 1.91 -4.37
C PRO A 74 -14.87 0.66 -4.97
N GLY A 75 -16.15 0.42 -4.68
CA GLY A 75 -16.91 -0.69 -5.28
C GLY A 75 -17.23 -0.48 -6.76
N GLN A 76 -17.57 0.75 -7.18
CA GLN A 76 -17.81 1.04 -8.59
C GLN A 76 -16.51 0.92 -9.39
N TRP A 77 -15.41 1.49 -8.88
CA TRP A 77 -14.12 1.38 -9.54
C TRP A 77 -13.62 -0.05 -9.63
N ALA A 78 -13.73 -0.84 -8.56
CA ALA A 78 -13.35 -2.24 -8.60
C ALA A 78 -14.12 -3.00 -9.69
N LYS A 79 -15.45 -2.82 -9.75
CA LYS A 79 -16.29 -3.41 -10.80
C LYS A 79 -15.85 -2.98 -12.20
N THR A 80 -15.68 -1.68 -12.43
CA THR A 80 -15.22 -1.15 -13.73
C THR A 80 -13.88 -1.73 -14.13
N LEU A 81 -12.92 -1.80 -13.20
CA LEU A 81 -11.60 -2.37 -13.48
C LEU A 81 -11.69 -3.87 -13.76
N VAL A 82 -12.55 -4.62 -13.06
CA VAL A 82 -12.76 -6.04 -13.35
C VAL A 82 -13.36 -6.26 -14.74
N GLU A 83 -14.34 -5.42 -15.13
CA GLU A 83 -15.07 -5.53 -16.39
C GLU A 83 -14.18 -5.25 -17.61
N TYR A 84 -13.11 -4.48 -17.45
CA TYR A 84 -12.18 -4.10 -18.52
C TYR A 84 -10.94 -4.98 -18.62
N ARG A 85 -10.89 -6.10 -17.88
CA ARG A 85 -9.88 -7.14 -18.08
C ARG A 85 -9.99 -7.77 -19.48
N PRO A 86 -8.90 -8.37 -19.98
CA PRO A 86 -7.56 -8.45 -19.38
C PRO A 86 -6.73 -7.17 -19.59
N TYR A 87 -5.89 -6.84 -18.61
CA TYR A 87 -4.89 -5.79 -18.75
C TYR A 87 -3.55 -6.38 -19.21
N PRO A 88 -2.88 -5.80 -20.22
CA PRO A 88 -1.54 -6.25 -20.61
C PRO A 88 -0.54 -6.02 -19.49
N ALA A 89 0.53 -6.83 -19.39
CA ALA A 89 1.54 -6.65 -18.35
C ALA A 89 2.41 -5.39 -18.58
N GLY A 90 3.01 -4.88 -17.50
CA GLY A 90 3.97 -3.76 -17.55
C GLY A 90 3.33 -2.40 -17.89
N ASP A 91 4.08 -1.53 -18.55
CA ASP A 91 3.66 -0.15 -18.86
C ASP A 91 2.41 -0.07 -19.74
N ALA A 92 2.21 -1.04 -20.63
CA ALA A 92 1.00 -1.13 -21.45
C ALA A 92 -0.25 -1.33 -20.58
N GLY A 93 -0.13 -2.12 -19.52
CA GLY A 93 -1.19 -2.32 -18.54
C GLY A 93 -1.49 -1.08 -17.76
N ALA A 94 -0.45 -0.44 -17.24
CA ALA A 94 -0.55 0.83 -16.53
C ALA A 94 -1.24 1.91 -17.39
N ALA A 95 -0.88 2.00 -18.67
CA ALA A 95 -1.51 2.91 -19.62
C ALA A 95 -2.99 2.58 -19.84
N ARG A 96 -3.33 1.29 -20.00
CA ARG A 96 -4.72 0.85 -20.17
C ARG A 96 -5.58 1.12 -18.93
N ILE A 97 -5.04 0.90 -17.73
CA ILE A 97 -5.73 1.22 -16.47
C ILE A 97 -6.02 2.71 -16.42
N LYS A 98 -5.02 3.55 -16.72
CA LYS A 98 -5.19 5.00 -16.77
C LYS A 98 -6.23 5.43 -17.80
N GLU A 99 -6.24 4.83 -18.99
CA GLU A 99 -7.22 5.10 -20.05
C GLU A 99 -8.65 4.78 -19.60
N VAL A 100 -8.85 3.64 -18.93
CA VAL A 100 -10.17 3.27 -18.37
C VAL A 100 -10.60 4.30 -17.33
N LEU A 101 -9.73 4.64 -16.37
CA LEU A 101 -10.06 5.64 -15.34
C LEU A 101 -10.39 7.01 -15.96
N ASP A 102 -9.66 7.43 -17.00
CA ASP A 102 -9.91 8.68 -17.72
C ASP A 102 -11.25 8.64 -18.49
N GLN A 103 -11.56 7.52 -19.14
CA GLN A 103 -12.83 7.30 -19.86
C GLN A 103 -14.05 7.47 -18.94
N PHE A 104 -13.95 7.01 -17.69
CA PHE A 104 -14.99 7.16 -16.68
C PHE A 104 -14.86 8.46 -15.86
N ARG A 105 -13.98 9.38 -16.27
CA ARG A 105 -13.75 10.68 -15.65
C ARG A 105 -13.37 10.59 -14.17
N ALA A 106 -12.51 9.63 -13.82
CA ALA A 106 -11.89 9.59 -12.51
C ALA A 106 -11.15 10.90 -12.22
N ASP A 107 -11.33 11.45 -11.02
CA ASP A 107 -10.53 12.57 -10.56
C ASP A 107 -9.03 12.23 -10.59
N PRO A 108 -8.14 13.21 -10.82
CA PRO A 108 -6.70 12.98 -10.88
C PRO A 108 -6.14 12.38 -9.59
N ASP A 109 -6.75 12.70 -8.44
CA ASP A 109 -6.42 12.10 -7.14
C ASP A 109 -6.80 10.61 -7.09
N THR A 110 -8.00 10.26 -7.57
CA THR A 110 -8.44 8.86 -7.71
C THR A 110 -7.52 8.07 -8.64
N VAL A 111 -7.13 8.64 -9.78
CA VAL A 111 -6.17 8.01 -10.70
C VAL A 111 -4.85 7.73 -9.99
N ALA A 112 -4.31 8.71 -9.26
CA ALA A 112 -3.05 8.54 -8.54
C ALA A 112 -3.14 7.44 -7.47
N LYS A 113 -4.22 7.43 -6.67
CA LYS A 113 -4.46 6.42 -5.62
C LYS A 113 -4.62 5.02 -6.20
N VAL A 114 -5.39 4.86 -7.27
CA VAL A 114 -5.56 3.57 -7.96
C VAL A 114 -4.19 3.10 -8.49
N MET A 115 -3.50 3.91 -9.28
CA MET A 115 -2.21 3.55 -9.90
C MET A 115 -1.09 3.29 -8.87
N ALA A 116 -1.19 3.84 -7.66
CA ALA A 116 -0.27 3.57 -6.57
C ALA A 116 -0.49 2.19 -5.93
N ASN A 117 -1.72 1.68 -5.92
CA ASN A 117 -2.12 0.48 -5.19
C ASN A 117 -2.43 -0.73 -6.08
N VAL A 118 -2.65 -0.53 -7.38
CA VAL A 118 -2.94 -1.63 -8.32
C VAL A 118 -1.93 -1.70 -9.47
N THR A 119 -1.80 -2.89 -10.04
CA THR A 119 -1.04 -3.16 -11.25
C THR A 119 -1.89 -4.00 -12.20
N ALA A 120 -1.57 -3.99 -13.50
CA ALA A 120 -2.08 -5.00 -14.41
C ALA A 120 -1.57 -6.38 -13.97
#